data_AF-A0A6I8LU28-F1
#
_entry.id   AF-A0A6I8LU28-F1
#
_cell.length_a   1.000
_cell.length_b   1.000
_cell.length_c   1.000
_cell.angle_alpha   90.00
_cell.angle_beta   90.00
_cell.angle_gamma   90.00
#
_symmetry.space_group_name_H-M   'P 1'
#
loop_
_entity.id
_entity.type
_entity.pdbx_description
1 polymer ?
#
loop_
_entity_poly.entity_id
_entity_poly.type
_entity_poly.pdbx_seq_one_letter_code
_entity_poly.pdbx_strand_id
1 'polypeptide(L)'
;MRPFDQVPKTLLLATFVPALTDLLDKHARNAPDLAFRLRVAVHAGEVHRDSRGPYGEDVDIACRLVDAPELKRQLKETAGPLALAVSQEIHRAVVRHGYPGIDHAAFTKAVHIKLGEERLRGWLYTPEAGAPQEGLTA
;
A
#
# COMPACT_ATOMS: atom_id res chain seq x y z
N MET A 1 8.35 -4.43 -26.37
CA MET A 1 8.18 -4.31 -24.90
C MET A 1 8.54 -2.88 -24.54
N ARG A 2 7.64 -2.08 -23.95
CA ARG A 2 7.99 -0.75 -23.42
C ARG A 2 8.08 -0.87 -21.90
N PRO A 3 9.28 -0.92 -21.32
CA PRO A 3 9.45 -0.80 -19.89
C PRO A 3 8.88 0.53 -19.40
N PHE A 4 8.18 0.55 -18.27
CA PHE A 4 7.75 1.78 -17.60
C PHE A 4 8.81 2.20 -16.58
N ASP A 5 10.02 2.50 -17.06
CA ASP A 5 11.20 2.77 -16.21
C ASP A 5 11.18 4.14 -15.52
N GLN A 6 10.12 4.93 -15.69
CA GLN A 6 10.20 6.38 -15.53
C GLN A 6 9.53 6.94 -14.27
N VAL A 7 8.93 6.11 -13.40
CA VAL A 7 8.34 6.61 -12.16
C VAL A 7 9.22 6.23 -10.97
N PRO A 8 9.86 7.21 -10.29
CA PRO A 8 10.55 6.96 -9.04
C PRO A 8 9.61 6.30 -8.03
N LYS A 9 10.01 5.14 -7.51
CA LYS A 9 9.20 4.35 -6.55
C LYS A 9 8.79 5.14 -5.31
N THR A 10 9.61 6.13 -4.93
CA THR A 10 9.33 7.06 -3.83
C THR A 10 8.07 7.88 -4.05
N LEU A 11 7.76 8.30 -5.28
CA LEU A 11 6.58 9.12 -5.59
C LEU A 11 5.27 8.37 -5.30
N LEU A 12 5.26 7.05 -5.42
CA LEU A 12 4.06 6.25 -5.12
C LEU A 12 3.65 6.40 -3.66
N LEU A 13 4.62 6.39 -2.74
CA LEU A 13 4.35 6.47 -1.30
C LEU A 13 4.37 7.90 -0.77
N ALA A 14 5.29 8.75 -1.23
CA ALA A 14 5.44 10.12 -0.74
C ALA A 14 4.44 11.10 -1.36
N THR A 15 3.83 10.78 -2.50
CA THR A 15 2.96 11.71 -3.23
C THR A 15 1.61 11.10 -3.57
N PHE A 16 1.59 9.96 -4.26
CA PHE A 16 0.35 9.37 -4.75
C PHE A 16 -0.57 8.91 -3.62
N VAL A 17 -0.07 8.13 -2.65
CA VAL A 17 -0.89 7.64 -1.53
C VAL A 17 -1.47 8.80 -0.69
N PRO A 18 -0.69 9.81 -0.25
CA PRO A 18 -1.24 10.96 0.46
C PRO A 18 -2.30 11.72 -0.33
N ALA A 19 -2.06 11.98 -1.63
CA ALA A 19 -3.02 12.66 -2.49
C ALA A 19 -4.32 11.86 -2.66
N LEU A 20 -4.21 10.53 -2.81
CA LEU A 20 -5.38 9.65 -2.90
C LEU A 20 -6.19 9.67 -1.59
N THR A 21 -5.53 9.63 -0.43
CA THR A 21 -6.18 9.75 0.88
C THR A 21 -6.97 11.06 0.99
N ASP A 22 -6.36 12.21 0.67
CA ASP A 22 -7.04 13.51 0.75
C ASP A 22 -8.23 13.61 -0.21
N LEU A 23 -8.09 13.09 -1.43
CA LEU A 23 -9.18 13.07 -2.40
C LEU A 23 -10.36 12.20 -1.93
N LEU A 24 -10.10 11.05 -1.31
CA LEU A 24 -11.16 10.20 -0.75
C LEU A 24 -11.86 10.89 0.43
N ASP A 25 -11.10 11.51 1.33
CA ASP A 25 -11.66 12.24 2.47
C ASP A 25 -12.50 13.44 2.00
N LYS A 26 -12.02 14.18 1.00
CA LYS A 26 -12.77 15.28 0.38
C LYS A 26 -14.04 14.79 -0.29
N HIS A 27 -13.99 13.67 -1.01
CA HIS A 27 -15.17 13.05 -1.62
C HIS A 27 -16.19 12.65 -0.56
N ALA A 28 -15.77 11.97 0.51
CA ALA A 28 -16.65 11.58 1.60
C ALA A 28 -17.30 12.77 2.32
N ARG A 29 -16.58 13.90 2.47
CA ARG A 29 -17.15 15.15 3.00
C ARG A 29 -18.18 15.80 2.07
N ASN A 30 -17.93 15.77 0.75
CA ASN A 30 -18.77 16.44 -0.23
C ASN A 30 -20.01 15.62 -0.60
N ALA A 31 -19.92 14.29 -0.57
CA ALA A 31 -21.02 13.38 -0.90
C ALA A 31 -21.03 12.18 0.07
N PRO A 32 -21.49 12.36 1.32
CA PRO A 32 -21.46 11.33 2.35
C PRO A 32 -22.18 10.04 1.96
N ASP A 33 -23.30 10.13 1.25
CA ASP A 33 -24.08 8.97 0.80
C ASP A 33 -23.36 8.15 -0.29
N LEU A 34 -22.34 8.74 -0.93
CA LEU A 34 -21.50 8.10 -1.95
C LEU A 34 -20.07 7.85 -1.44
N ALA A 35 -19.83 7.95 -0.12
CA ALA A 35 -18.53 7.71 0.46
C ALA A 35 -18.14 6.23 0.30
N PHE A 36 -16.88 5.99 -0.03
CA PHE A 36 -16.32 4.65 -0.13
C PHE A 36 -14.89 4.63 0.39
N ARG A 37 -14.40 3.43 0.73
CA ARG A 37 -13.08 3.20 1.29
C ARG A 37 -12.32 2.19 0.46
N LEU A 38 -11.00 2.35 0.33
CA LEU A 38 -10.17 1.55 -0.57
C LEU A 38 -9.16 0.64 0.15
N ARG A 39 -8.89 -0.50 -0.46
CA ARG A 39 -7.67 -1.29 -0.20
C ARG A 39 -6.69 -0.99 -1.32
N VAL A 40 -5.46 -0.67 -0.97
CA VAL A 40 -4.39 -0.34 -1.94
C VAL A 40 -3.20 -1.26 -1.68
N ALA A 41 -2.64 -1.83 -2.74
CA ALA A 41 -1.36 -2.53 -2.69
C ALA A 41 -0.39 -1.88 -3.67
N VAL A 42 0.87 -1.71 -3.25
CA VAL A 42 1.94 -1.17 -4.10
C VAL A 42 3.06 -2.21 -4.21
N HIS A 43 3.42 -2.51 -5.45
CA HIS A 43 4.51 -3.41 -5.82
C HIS A 43 5.26 -2.81 -7.02
N ALA A 44 6.52 -3.19 -7.21
CA ALA A 44 7.32 -2.78 -8.36
C ALA A 44 8.15 -3.95 -8.89
N GLY A 45 7.93 -4.27 -10.16
CA GLY A 45 8.58 -5.33 -10.91
C GLY A 45 8.23 -5.22 -12.40
N GLU A 46 8.42 -6.29 -13.14
CA GLU A 46 8.19 -6.39 -14.57
C GLU A 46 6.72 -6.55 -14.91
N VAL A 47 6.22 -5.71 -15.82
CA VAL A 47 4.82 -5.74 -16.26
C VAL A 47 4.75 -5.96 -17.76
N HIS A 48 4.16 -7.07 -18.16
CA HIS A 48 3.84 -7.35 -19.56
C HIS A 48 2.46 -6.79 -19.92
N ARG A 49 2.22 -6.56 -21.20
CA ARG A 49 0.93 -6.05 -21.71
C ARG A 49 0.53 -6.77 -22.99
N ASP A 50 -0.71 -7.24 -23.04
CA ASP A 50 -1.36 -7.76 -24.24
C ASP A 50 -2.60 -6.94 -24.59
N SER A 51 -3.41 -7.41 -25.54
CA SER A 51 -4.67 -6.76 -25.94
C SER A 51 -5.75 -6.74 -24.85
N ARG A 52 -5.57 -7.50 -23.75
CA ARG A 52 -6.52 -7.62 -22.63
C ARG A 52 -6.06 -6.84 -21.40
N GLY A 53 -4.77 -6.49 -21.30
CA GLY A 53 -4.27 -5.60 -20.26
C GLY A 53 -2.89 -5.98 -19.73
N PRO A 54 -2.50 -5.41 -18.58
CA PRO A 54 -1.30 -5.80 -17.85
C PRO A 54 -1.39 -7.24 -17.35
N TYR A 55 -0.30 -7.99 -17.47
CA TYR A 55 -0.18 -9.35 -16.93
C TYR A 55 1.28 -9.64 -16.53
N GLY A 56 1.48 -10.71 -15.76
CA GLY A 56 2.79 -11.14 -15.28
C GLY A 56 2.78 -11.43 -13.79
N GLU A 57 3.86 -12.06 -13.34
CA GLU A 57 4.03 -12.48 -11.94
C GLU A 57 3.92 -11.30 -10.96
N ASP A 58 4.57 -10.18 -11.27
CA ASP A 58 4.56 -8.96 -10.44
C ASP A 58 3.16 -8.30 -10.38
N VAL A 59 2.34 -8.47 -11.42
CA VAL A 59 0.92 -8.07 -11.40
C VAL A 59 0.13 -8.99 -10.48
N ASP A 60 0.36 -10.30 -10.55
CA ASP A 60 -0.28 -11.28 -9.66
C ASP A 60 0.11 -11.02 -8.20
N ILE A 61 1.36 -10.66 -7.90
CA ILE A 61 1.81 -10.27 -6.56
C ILE A 61 0.98 -9.10 -6.02
N ALA A 62 0.82 -8.03 -6.81
CA ALA A 62 0.03 -6.88 -6.42
C ALA A 62 -1.45 -7.24 -6.16
N CYS A 63 -2.03 -8.07 -7.04
CA CYS A 63 -3.39 -8.58 -6.90
C CYS A 63 -3.56 -9.43 -5.64
N ARG A 64 -2.60 -10.33 -5.35
CA ARG A 64 -2.62 -11.15 -4.13
C ARG A 64 -2.47 -10.32 -2.87
N LEU A 65 -1.64 -9.27 -2.88
CA LEU A 65 -1.47 -8.36 -1.76
C LEU A 65 -2.76 -7.58 -1.47
N VAL A 66 -3.43 -7.04 -2.50
CA VAL A 66 -4.67 -6.25 -2.26
C VAL A 66 -5.82 -7.12 -1.75
N ASP A 67 -5.81 -8.41 -2.09
CA ASP A 67 -6.80 -9.40 -1.64
C ASP A 67 -6.46 -10.14 -0.36
N ALA A 68 -5.28 -9.88 0.22
CA ALA A 68 -4.83 -10.50 1.44
C ALA A 68 -5.82 -10.29 2.61
N PRO A 69 -6.14 -11.34 3.38
CA PRO A 69 -7.02 -11.23 4.55
C PRO A 69 -6.59 -10.17 5.56
N GLU A 70 -5.28 -9.96 5.71
CA GLU A 70 -4.67 -8.98 6.59
C GLU A 70 -5.01 -7.56 6.16
N LEU A 71 -4.94 -7.25 4.87
CA LEU A 71 -5.31 -5.93 4.36
C LEU A 71 -6.82 -5.70 4.46
N LYS A 72 -7.64 -6.74 4.21
CA LYS A 72 -9.09 -6.70 4.42
C LYS A 72 -9.45 -6.39 5.87
N ARG A 73 -8.73 -7.01 6.82
CA ARG A 73 -8.91 -6.75 8.25
C ARG A 73 -8.45 -5.34 8.62
N GLN A 74 -7.29 -4.91 8.13
CA GLN A 74 -6.77 -3.56 8.39
C GLN A 74 -7.75 -2.47 7.95
N LEU A 75 -8.42 -2.61 6.80
CA LEU A 75 -9.44 -1.65 6.38
C LEU A 75 -10.65 -1.61 7.33
N LYS A 76 -11.02 -2.74 7.93
CA LYS A 76 -12.11 -2.79 8.92
C LYS A 76 -11.71 -2.13 10.25
N GLU A 77 -10.43 -2.21 10.61
CA GLU A 77 -9.89 -1.69 11.89
C GLU A 77 -9.59 -0.18 11.83
N THR A 78 -9.07 0.32 10.70
CA THR A 78 -8.72 1.74 10.59
C THR A 78 -9.96 2.62 10.43
N ALA A 79 -9.90 3.86 10.93
CA ALA A 79 -10.89 4.90 10.65
C ALA A 79 -10.63 5.62 9.30
N GLY A 80 -9.42 5.51 8.74
CA GLY A 80 -9.03 6.25 7.54
C GLY A 80 -9.72 5.78 6.25
N PRO A 81 -9.67 6.58 5.17
CA PRO A 81 -10.37 6.29 3.92
C PRO A 81 -9.75 5.12 3.13
N LEU A 82 -8.53 4.69 3.47
CA LEU A 82 -7.88 3.57 2.84
C LEU A 82 -7.00 2.76 3.80
N ALA A 83 -6.72 1.51 3.41
CA ALA A 83 -5.66 0.69 3.98
C ALA A 83 -4.64 0.38 2.89
N LEU A 84 -3.35 0.46 3.22
CA LEU A 84 -2.24 0.26 2.28
C LEU A 84 -1.39 -0.95 2.68
N ALA A 85 -1.06 -1.78 1.69
CA ALA A 85 -0.01 -2.79 1.76
C ALA A 85 1.10 -2.48 0.76
N VAL A 86 2.35 -2.80 1.10
CA VAL A 86 3.49 -2.73 0.19
C VAL A 86 4.19 -4.09 0.11
N SER A 87 4.72 -4.45 -1.05
CA SER A 87 5.50 -5.67 -1.23
C SER A 87 6.88 -5.57 -0.57
N GLN A 88 7.58 -6.70 -0.48
CA GLN A 88 8.97 -6.76 -0.03
C GLN A 88 9.93 -5.92 -0.88
N GLU A 89 9.71 -5.87 -2.18
CA GLU A 89 10.50 -5.09 -3.14
C GLU A 89 10.36 -3.60 -2.85
N ILE A 90 9.13 -3.11 -2.64
CA ILE A 90 8.87 -1.71 -2.26
C ILE A 90 9.43 -1.43 -0.87
N HIS A 91 9.23 -2.34 0.09
CA HIS A 91 9.74 -2.16 1.44
C HIS A 91 11.28 -2.03 1.44
N ARG A 92 11.98 -2.92 0.74
CA ARG A 92 13.43 -2.93 0.63
C ARG A 92 13.96 -1.74 -0.19
N ALA A 93 13.29 -1.35 -1.27
CA ALA A 93 13.78 -0.28 -2.14
C ALA A 93 13.49 1.12 -1.59
N VAL A 94 12.40 1.29 -0.84
CA VAL A 94 11.88 2.62 -0.47
C VAL A 94 11.65 2.74 1.02
N VAL A 95 10.79 1.91 1.60
CA VAL A 95 10.30 2.11 2.99
C VAL A 95 11.44 2.06 4.00
N ARG A 96 12.28 1.03 3.97
CA ARG A 96 13.38 0.87 4.95
C ARG A 96 14.38 2.03 4.99
N HIS A 97 14.40 2.86 3.95
CA HIS A 97 15.31 3.99 3.83
C HIS A 97 14.74 5.28 4.44
N GLY A 98 13.44 5.33 4.74
CA GLY A 98 12.82 6.48 5.42
C GLY A 98 12.97 7.80 4.65
N TYR A 99 12.84 7.77 3.32
CA TYR A 99 12.93 8.98 2.51
C TYR A 99 11.91 10.05 2.96
N PRO A 100 12.14 11.35 2.68
CA PRO A 100 11.19 12.41 3.05
C PRO A 100 9.75 12.09 2.62
N GLY A 101 8.81 12.19 3.57
CA GLY A 101 7.40 11.83 3.36
C GLY A 101 7.08 10.34 3.54
N ILE A 102 8.05 9.50 3.93
CA ILE A 102 7.86 8.07 4.16
C ILE A 102 8.38 7.71 5.56
N ASP A 103 7.46 7.52 6.51
CA ASP A 103 7.79 6.98 7.81
C ASP A 103 7.88 5.45 7.74
N HIS A 104 9.09 4.91 7.89
CA HIS A 104 9.31 3.47 7.88
C HIS A 104 8.70 2.77 9.10
N ALA A 105 8.59 3.47 10.24
CA ALA A 105 8.03 2.93 11.47
C ALA A 105 6.52 2.68 11.36
N ALA A 106 5.84 3.35 10.42
CA ALA A 106 4.44 3.12 10.12
C ALA A 106 4.16 1.81 9.35
N PHE A 107 5.17 1.07 8.88
CA PHE A 107 5.00 -0.19 8.15
C PHE A 107 5.31 -1.41 9.03
N THR A 108 4.35 -1.81 9.87
CA THR A 108 4.62 -2.72 11.00
C THR A 108 4.08 -4.13 10.83
N LYS A 109 2.83 -4.28 10.39
CA LYS A 109 2.16 -5.59 10.33
C LYS A 109 2.54 -6.33 9.05
N ALA A 110 2.95 -7.59 9.17
CA ALA A 110 3.25 -8.44 8.04
C ALA A 110 1.97 -8.83 7.27
N VAL A 111 2.08 -8.92 5.95
CA VAL A 111 1.11 -9.54 5.06
C VAL A 111 1.77 -10.75 4.43
N HIS A 112 1.09 -11.89 4.38
CA HIS A 112 1.62 -13.08 3.72
C HIS A 112 0.75 -13.45 2.53
N ILE A 113 1.39 -13.65 1.38
CA ILE A 113 0.71 -14.10 0.17
C ILE A 113 1.37 -15.37 -0.37
N LYS A 114 0.61 -16.14 -1.14
CA LYS A 114 1.09 -17.34 -1.82
C LYS A 114 0.94 -17.18 -3.32
N LEU A 115 2.02 -17.46 -4.06
CA LEU A 115 2.04 -17.47 -5.51
C LEU A 115 2.68 -18.78 -5.99
N GLY A 116 1.87 -19.68 -6.53
CA GLY A 116 2.31 -21.06 -6.77
C GLY A 116 2.78 -21.72 -5.46
N GLU A 117 4.04 -22.16 -5.42
CA GLU A 117 4.67 -22.72 -4.22
C GLU A 117 5.38 -21.65 -3.36
N GLU A 118 5.57 -20.45 -3.88
CA GLU A 118 6.30 -19.39 -3.21
C GLU A 118 5.43 -18.68 -2.18
N ARG A 119 6.07 -18.33 -1.04
CA ARG A 119 5.48 -17.52 0.02
C ARG A 119 6.18 -16.17 0.05
N LEU A 120 5.46 -15.14 -0.32
CA LEU A 120 5.96 -13.78 -0.33
C LEU A 120 5.40 -13.00 0.85
N ARG A 121 6.13 -11.95 1.25
CA ARG A 121 5.78 -11.08 2.37
C ARG A 121 5.55 -9.65 1.88
N GLY A 122 4.60 -8.97 2.53
CA GLY A 122 4.39 -7.54 2.46
C GLY A 122 4.27 -6.90 3.85
N TRP A 123 4.04 -5.59 3.87
CA TRP A 123 3.86 -4.79 5.09
C TRP A 123 2.63 -3.90 4.96
N LEU A 124 1.84 -3.80 6.03
CA LEU A 124 0.72 -2.87 6.12
C LEU A 124 1.18 -1.52 6.66
N TYR A 125 0.70 -0.46 6.06
CA TYR A 125 0.77 0.89 6.61
C TYR A 125 -0.23 1.05 7.75
N THR A 126 0.28 1.46 8.91
CA THR A 126 -0.46 1.71 10.15
C THR A 126 0.06 3.03 10.72
N PRO A 127 -0.54 4.18 10.36
CA PRO A 127 -0.05 5.50 10.78
C PRO A 127 -0.06 5.67 12.30
N GLU A 128 -0.99 5.00 12.99
CA GLU A 128 -1.12 5.03 14.45
C GLU A 128 0.07 4.38 15.18
N ALA A 129 0.89 3.57 14.50
CA ALA A 129 2.07 2.94 15.09
C ALA A 129 3.33 3.84 15.03
N GLY A 130 3.32 4.90 14.22
CA GLY A 130 4.43 5.86 14.09
C GLY A 130 4.31 7.07 15.03
N ALA A 131 3.18 7.27 15.70
CA ALA A 131 3.07 8.26 16.76
C ALA A 131 3.91 7.78 17.96
N PRO A 132 4.80 8.63 18.54
CA PRO A 132 5.39 8.33 19.83
C PRO A 132 4.24 8.06 20.81
N GLN A 133 4.29 6.93 21.53
CA GLN A 133 3.40 6.76 22.67
C GLN A 133 3.81 7.81 23.71
N GLU A 134 3.17 8.99 23.69
CA GLU A 134 3.28 9.93 24.79
C GLU A 134 2.78 9.21 26.04
N GLY A 135 3.70 9.07 26.99
CA GLY A 135 3.57 8.17 28.13
C GLY A 135 2.31 8.43 28.93
N LEU A 136 1.53 7.36 29.12
CA LEU A 136 0.70 7.22 30.30
C LEU A 136 1.63 6.96 31.49
N THR A 137 2.23 8.03 32.02
CA THR A 137 2.72 8.05 33.39
C THR A 137 1.59 8.54 34.28
N ALA A 138 1.16 7.62 35.16
CA ALA A 138 0.26 7.84 36.28
C ALA A 138 0.87 8.76 37.34
#